data_AF-A0A5J5G3D8-F1
#
_entry.id   AF-A0A5J5G3D8-F1
#
_cell.length_a   1.000
_cell.length_b   1.000
_cell.length_c   1.000
_cell.angle_alpha   90.00
_cell.angle_beta   90.00
_cell.angle_gamma   90.00
#
_symmetry.space_group_name_H-M   'P 1'
#
loop_
_entity.id
_entity.type
_entity.pdbx_description
1 polymer ?
#
loop_
_entity_poly.entity_id
_entity_poly.type
_entity_poly.pdbx_seq_one_letter_code
_entity_poly.pdbx_strand_id
1 'polypeptide(L)'
;MLVGTLKETLIFEKNDDKGASYRYEIYKNEQKSGYFAVIYQQKSIVLNNQSLLVWAIAESHWRLKAGYIPNARMECQSHWKVTFQHQPA
;
A
#
# COMPACT_ATOMS: atom_id res chain seq x y z
N MET A 1 -10.08 16.99 1.41
CA MET A 1 -10.04 15.52 1.43
C MET A 1 -9.91 15.05 -0.01
N LEU A 2 -8.96 14.17 -0.31
CA LEU A 2 -8.89 13.54 -1.63
C LEU A 2 -10.05 12.56 -1.72
N VAL A 3 -11.11 12.96 -2.43
CA VAL A 3 -12.27 12.10 -2.68
C VAL A 3 -11.88 11.14 -3.79
N GLY A 4 -11.76 9.86 -3.45
CA GLY A 4 -11.48 8.80 -4.40
C GLY A 4 -12.34 7.59 -4.08
N THR A 5 -12.83 6.91 -5.11
CA THR A 5 -13.51 5.63 -4.95
C THR A 5 -12.47 4.53 -4.91
N LEU A 6 -12.47 3.72 -3.84
CA LEU A 6 -11.64 2.52 -3.73
C LEU A 6 -12.01 1.55 -4.86
N LYS A 7 -11.00 1.08 -5.59
CA LYS A 7 -11.20 0.14 -6.70
C LYS A 7 -10.56 -1.21 -6.45
N GLU A 8 -9.44 -1.24 -5.75
CA GLU A 8 -8.72 -2.47 -5.50
C GLU A 8 -7.85 -2.36 -4.25
N THR A 9 -7.71 -3.46 -3.53
CA THR A 9 -6.78 -3.58 -2.40
C THR A 9 -5.83 -4.74 -2.68
N LEU A 10 -4.53 -4.48 -2.57
CA LEU A 10 -3.46 -5.46 -2.71
C LEU A 10 -2.76 -5.62 -1.37
N ILE A 11 -2.44 -6.86 -1.00
CA ILE A 11 -1.66 -7.17 0.19
C ILE A 11 -0.39 -7.89 -0.26
N PHE A 12 0.74 -7.42 0.23
CA PHE A 12 2.05 -8.00 -0.04
C PHE A 12 2.73 -8.34 1.27
N GLU A 13 3.18 -9.58 1.41
CA GLU A 13 3.89 -10.06 2.59
C GLU A 13 5.39 -10.07 2.30
N LYS A 14 6.20 -9.54 3.22
CA LYS A 14 7.65 -9.73 3.17
C LYS A 14 7.97 -11.10 3.76
N ASN A 15 8.64 -11.97 3.00
CA ASN A 15 9.03 -13.33 3.40
C ASN A 15 10.11 -13.41 4.50
N ASP A 16 10.41 -12.30 5.19
CA ASP A 16 11.39 -12.28 6.27
C ASP A 16 10.68 -12.58 7.60
N ASP A 17 11.39 -13.17 8.56
CA ASP A 17 10.91 -13.58 9.90
C ASP A 17 10.22 -12.47 10.73
N LYS A 18 10.25 -11.22 10.25
CA LYS A 18 9.57 -10.05 10.84
C LYS A 18 8.17 -9.78 10.28
N GLY A 19 7.70 -10.54 9.29
CA GLY A 19 6.29 -10.54 8.84
C GLY A 19 5.74 -9.17 8.41
N ALA A 20 6.59 -8.27 7.91
CA ALA A 20 6.16 -6.94 7.52
C ALA A 20 5.26 -7.01 6.29
N SER A 21 3.96 -6.84 6.49
CA SER A 21 2.97 -6.79 5.41
C SER A 21 2.74 -5.36 4.96
N TYR A 22 2.52 -5.18 3.66
CA TYR A 22 2.16 -3.92 3.04
C TYR A 22 0.79 -4.04 2.38
N ARG A 23 -0.05 -3.05 2.58
CA ARG A 23 -1.37 -2.96 1.95
C ARG A 23 -1.40 -1.76 1.02
N TYR A 24 -1.78 -1.97 -0.23
CA TYR A 24 -1.94 -0.91 -1.23
C TYR A 24 -3.43 -0.81 -1.56
N GLU A 25 -4.03 0.32 -1.25
CA GLU A 25 -5.41 0.63 -1.62
C GLU A 25 -5.39 1.56 -2.83
N ILE A 26 -5.88 1.10 -3.97
CA ILE A 26 -5.91 1.84 -5.23
C ILE A 26 -7.26 2.55 -5.35
N TYR A 27 -7.20 3.87 -5.45
CA TYR A 27 -8.35 4.75 -5.59
C TYR A 27 -8.40 5.37 -6.98
N LYS A 28 -9.60 5.46 -7.56
CA LYS A 28 -9.86 6.34 -8.70
C LYS A 28 -10.13 7.74 -8.18
N ASN A 29 -9.37 8.73 -8.64
CA ASN A 29 -9.66 10.12 -8.31
C ASN A 29 -10.94 10.54 -9.07
N GLU A 30 -11.91 11.12 -8.36
CA GLU A 30 -13.19 11.53 -8.97
C GLU A 30 -13.12 12.93 -9.57
N GLN A 31 -12.22 13.77 -9.06
CA GLN A 31 -12.03 15.15 -9.48
C GLN A 31 -10.98 15.29 -10.58
N LYS A 32 -10.08 14.32 -10.72
CA LYS A 32 -9.01 14.29 -11.71
C LYS A 32 -9.01 12.95 -12.42
N SER A 33 -8.66 12.92 -13.71
CA SER A 33 -8.41 11.65 -14.39
C SER A 33 -7.20 10.94 -13.76
N GLY A 34 -7.34 9.62 -13.55
CA GLY A 34 -6.27 8.76 -13.07
C GLY A 34 -6.53 8.09 -11.72
N TYR A 35 -5.50 7.41 -11.23
CA TYR A 35 -5.54 6.63 -9.99
C TYR A 35 -4.43 7.10 -9.05
N PHE A 36 -4.63 6.85 -7.77
CA PHE A 36 -3.61 6.97 -6.74
C PHE A 36 -3.69 5.78 -5.80
N ALA A 37 -2.60 5.45 -5.14
CA ALA A 37 -2.59 4.43 -4.10
C ALA A 37 -2.32 5.07 -2.72
N VAL A 38 -2.97 4.51 -1.71
CA VAL A 38 -2.61 4.68 -0.31
C VAL A 38 -1.88 3.42 0.12
N ILE A 39 -0.67 3.58 0.65
CA ILE A 39 0.19 2.47 1.06
C ILE A 39 0.22 2.45 2.58
N TYR A 40 -0.08 1.28 3.14
CA TYR A 40 -0.01 1.02 4.56
C TYR A 40 1.06 -0.02 4.83
N GLN A 41 1.71 0.12 5.97
CA GLN A 41 2.61 -0.88 6.53
C GLN A 41 1.98 -1.43 7.81
N GLN A 42 2.00 -2.75 7.94
CA GLN A 42 1.59 -3.40 9.18
C GLN A 42 2.67 -3.17 10.25
N LYS A 43 2.26 -2.67 11.40
CA LYS A 43 3.14 -2.44 12.56
C LYS A 43 2.56 -3.12 13.78
N SER A 44 3.43 -3.70 14.60
CA SER A 44 3.06 -4.13 15.95
C SER A 44 3.18 -2.93 16.90
N ILE A 45 2.13 -2.66 17.65
CA ILE A 45 2.14 -1.69 18.74
C ILE A 45 1.78 -2.40 20.03
N VAL A 46 2.34 -1.93 21.15
CA VAL A 46 2.00 -2.44 22.48
C VAL A 46 1.10 -1.41 23.16
N LEU A 47 -0.11 -1.82 23.52
CA LEU A 47 -1.07 -1.00 24.26
C LEU A 47 -1.60 -1.82 25.43
N ASN A 48 -1.47 -1.30 26.66
CA ASN A 48 -1.93 -1.98 27.89
C ASN A 48 -1.44 -3.43 28.02
N ASN A 49 -0.14 -3.67 27.78
CA ASN A 49 0.50 -4.99 27.78
C ASN A 49 -0.05 -5.98 26.73
N GLN A 50 -0.83 -5.51 25.75
CA GLN A 50 -1.30 -6.30 24.62
C GLN A 50 -0.57 -5.87 23.35
N SER A 51 -0.07 -6.84 22.59
CA SER A 51 0.49 -6.60 21.26
C SER A 51 -0.65 -6.58 20.23
N LEU A 52 -0.80 -5.45 19.54
CA LEU A 52 -1.78 -5.26 18.48
C LEU A 52 -1.06 -5.10 17.14
N LEU A 53 -1.63 -5.66 16.08
CA LEU A 53 -1.20 -5.39 14.71
C LEU A 53 -2.10 -4.33 14.10
N VAL A 54 -1.50 -3.23 13.65
CA VAL A 54 -2.23 -2.10 13.06
C VAL A 54 -1.67 -1.76 11.68
N TRP A 55 -2.55 -1.27 10.79
CA TRP A 55 -2.15 -0.71 9.51
C TRP A 55 -1.84 0.77 9.67
N ALA A 56 -0.56 1.12 9.65
CA ALA A 56 -0.14 2.51 9.65
C ALA A 56 0.04 3.01 8.21
N ILE A 57 -0.46 4.21 7.91
CA ILE A 57 -0.22 4.85 6.61
C ILE A 57 1.28 5.09 6.46
N ALA A 58 1.88 4.51 5.43
CA ALA A 58 3.26 4.74 5.03
C ALA A 58 3.34 5.81 3.93
N GLU A 59 2.41 5.78 2.97
CA GLU A 59 2.24 6.81 1.94
C GLU A 59 0.74 7.07 1.74
N SER A 60 0.35 8.33 1.82
CA SER A 60 -1.05 8.75 1.81
C SER A 60 -1.58 9.08 0.41
N HIS A 61 -0.69 9.39 -0.54
CA HIS A 61 -1.11 9.72 -1.90
C HIS A 61 0.00 9.47 -2.92
N TRP A 62 0.20 8.20 -3.27
CA TRP A 62 1.10 7.82 -4.35
C TRP A 62 0.39 7.89 -5.70
N ARG A 63 0.75 8.87 -6.53
CA ARG A 63 0.12 9.06 -7.85
C ARG A 63 0.55 7.96 -8.81
N LEU A 64 -0.42 7.27 -9.40
CA LEU A 64 -0.18 6.24 -10.41
C LEU A 64 -0.21 6.84 -11.82
N LYS A 65 0.65 6.35 -12.70
CA LYS A 65 0.65 6.72 -14.12
C LYS A 65 -0.41 5.96 -14.90
N ALA A 66 -0.86 4.82 -14.39
CA ALA A 66 -1.86 3.98 -15.03
C ALA A 66 -3.20 4.67 -15.28
N GLY A 67 -3.79 4.41 -16.46
CA GLY A 67 -5.12 4.88 -16.85
C GLY A 67 -6.26 3.89 -16.57
N TYR A 68 -5.97 2.67 -16.10
CA TYR A 68 -6.95 1.64 -15.74
C TYR A 68 -6.39 0.67 -14.69
N ILE A 69 -7.27 -0.07 -14.01
CA ILE A 69 -6.94 -0.84 -12.79
C ILE A 69 -5.86 -1.91 -12.99
N PRO A 70 -5.93 -2.82 -13.99
CA PRO A 70 -4.85 -3.78 -14.20
C PRO A 70 -3.44 -3.18 -14.30
N ASN A 71 -3.28 -2.01 -14.94
CA ASN A 71 -1.98 -1.34 -15.00
C ASN A 71 -1.60 -0.71 -13.67
N ALA A 72 -2.57 -0.14 -12.94
CA ALA A 72 -2.36 0.40 -11.60
C ALA A 72 -1.87 -0.69 -10.64
N ARG A 73 -2.42 -1.90 -10.76
CA ARG A 73 -1.98 -3.08 -10.02
C ARG A 73 -0.53 -3.43 -10.32
N MET A 74 -0.16 -3.52 -11.61
CA MET A 74 1.22 -3.83 -12.01
C MET A 74 2.21 -2.76 -11.52
N GLU A 75 1.82 -1.48 -11.55
CA GLU A 75 2.63 -0.38 -11.03
C GLU A 75 2.84 -0.52 -9.51
N CYS A 76 1.80 -0.83 -8.74
CA CYS A 76 1.90 -1.11 -7.30
C CYS A 76 2.76 -2.34 -6.99
N GLN A 77 2.61 -3.42 -7.75
CA GLN A 77 3.45 -4.61 -7.61
C GLN A 77 4.92 -4.30 -7.89
N SER A 78 5.21 -3.57 -8.96
CA SER A 78 6.56 -3.16 -9.32
C SER A 78 7.19 -2.30 -8.21
N HIS A 79 6.44 -1.31 -7.72
CA HIS A 79 6.88 -0.47 -6.60
C HIS A 79 7.19 -1.30 -5.35
N TRP A 80 6.31 -2.23 -4.96
CA TRP A 80 6.58 -3.08 -3.81
C TRP A 80 7.87 -3.92 -3.99
N LYS A 81 8.07 -4.53 -5.16
CA LYS A 81 9.26 -5.34 -5.45
C LYS A 81 10.55 -4.53 -5.39
N VAL A 82 10.57 -3.33 -5.97
CA VAL A 82 11.75 -2.47 -5.98
C VAL A 82 12.06 -1.92 -4.58
N THR A 83 11.03 -1.47 -3.86
CA THR A 83 11.21 -0.76 -2.60
C THR A 83 11.48 -1.70 -1.43
N PHE A 84 10.84 -2.88 -1.39
CA PHE A 84 10.81 -3.72 -0.18
C PHE A 84 11.34 -5.14 -0.38
N GLN A 85 11.46 -5.65 -1.62
CA GLN A 85 11.98 -7.00 -1.87
C GLN A 85 13.51 -7.04 -2.04
N HIS A 86 14.18 -5.88 -2.24
CA HIS A 86 15.62 -5.78 -2.52
C HIS A 86 16.47 -5.19 -1.38
N GLN A 87 15.99 -5.15 -0.14
CA GLN A 87 16.87 -4.77 0.98
C GLN A 87 17.72 -5.99 1.41
N PRO A 88 19.04 -6.01 1.14
CA PRO A 88 19.91 -7.01 1.74
C PRO A 88 19.92 -6.80 3.27
N ALA A 89 19.95 -7.93 3.99
CA ALA A 89 20.00 -8.01 5.44
C ALA A 89 21.22 -7.28 6.04
#